data_AF-A0A8G1ZRM5-F1
#
_entry.id   AF-A0A8G1ZRM5-F1
#
_cell.length_a   1.000
_cell.length_b   1.000
_cell.length_c   1.000
_cell.angle_alpha   90.00
_cell.angle_beta   90.00
_cell.angle_gamma   90.00
#
_symmetry.space_group_name_H-M   'P 1'
#
loop_
_entity.id
_entity.type
_entity.pdbx_description
1 polymer ?
#
loop_
_entity_poly.entity_id
_entity_poly.type
_entity_poly.pdbx_seq_one_letter_code
_entity_poly.pdbx_strand_id
1 'polypeptide(L)' 'MSAVDSPHGKGAQPCSTCESWKLAEAVANGEQDYSRATDCRVLLKRHRESAECQAGEQG' A
#
# COMPACT_ATOMS: atom_id res chain seq x y z
N MET A 1 -26.37 -6.91 -15.73
CA MET A 1 -25.26 -6.04 -16.15
C MET A 1 -25.14 -4.91 -15.14
N SER A 2 -24.20 -4.99 -14.20
CA SER A 2 -24.01 -3.90 -13.22
C SER A 2 -22.97 -2.94 -13.76
N ALA A 3 -23.42 -1.74 -14.12
CA ALA A 3 -22.58 -0.65 -14.56
C ALA A 3 -21.74 -0.16 -13.37
N VAL A 4 -20.42 -0.37 -13.43
CA VAL A 4 -19.46 0.32 -12.56
C VAL A 4 -18.96 1.56 -13.29
N ASP A 5 -19.83 2.55 -13.43
CA ASP A 5 -19.39 3.91 -13.71
C ASP A 5 -18.99 4.52 -12.36
N SER A 6 -17.70 4.44 -12.05
CA SER A 6 -17.08 5.22 -10.99
C SER A 6 -15.85 5.88 -11.61
N PRO A 7 -15.77 7.22 -11.63
CA PRO A 7 -14.69 7.93 -12.29
C PRO A 7 -13.45 7.89 -11.40
N HIS A 8 -12.84 6.71 -11.25
CA HIS A 8 -11.55 6.56 -10.60
C HIS A 8 -10.45 6.90 -11.59
N GLY A 9 -10.29 8.20 -11.80
CA GLY A 9 -9.00 8.72 -12.22
C GLY A 9 -7.96 8.32 -11.17
N LYS A 10 -6.99 7.48 -11.56
CA LYS A 10 -5.65 7.43 -10.95
C LYS A 10 -5.63 7.24 -9.42
N GLY A 11 -6.42 6.29 -8.93
CA GLY A 11 -6.41 5.85 -7.53
C GLY A 11 -6.40 4.33 -7.48
N ALA A 12 -5.27 3.71 -7.84
CA ALA A 12 -5.09 2.28 -7.64
C ALA A 12 -5.36 1.98 -6.16
N GLN A 13 -6.36 1.14 -5.88
CA GLN A 13 -6.56 0.61 -4.55
C GLN A 13 -5.21 0.04 -4.09
N PRO A 14 -4.71 0.40 -2.89
CA PRO A 14 -3.45 -0.12 -2.43
C PRO A 14 -3.54 -1.65 -2.42
N CYS A 15 -2.60 -2.32 -3.07
CA CYS A 15 -2.52 -3.78 -3.02
C CYS A 15 -2.41 -4.26 -1.55
N SER A 16 -2.74 -5.52 -1.30
CA SER A 16 -2.68 -6.12 0.04
C SER A 16 -1.31 -5.94 0.73
N THR A 17 -0.23 -5.94 -0.05
CA THR A 17 1.13 -5.63 0.43
C THR A 17 1.24 -4.18 0.90
N CYS A 18 0.77 -3.20 0.13
CA CYS A 18 0.73 -1.78 0.55
C CYS A 18 -0.07 -1.58 1.85
N GLU A 19 -1.20 -2.27 2.01
CA GLU A 19 -2.00 -2.21 3.23
C GLU A 19 -1.26 -2.82 4.43
N SER A 20 -0.58 -3.95 4.21
CA SER A 20 0.23 -4.62 5.25
C SER A 20 1.35 -3.72 5.78
N TRP A 21 2.07 -3.03 4.89
CA TRP A 21 3.12 -2.09 5.29
C TRP A 21 2.57 -0.87 6.05
N LYS A 22 1.41 -0.34 5.64
CA LYS A 22 0.75 0.76 6.36
C LYS A 22 0.28 0.35 7.75
N LEU A 23 -0.27 -0.87 7.89
CA LEU A 23 -0.68 -1.40 9.19
C LEU A 23 0.53 -1.63 10.10
N ALA A 24 1.61 -2.21 9.56
CA ALA A 24 2.86 -2.40 10.31
C ALA A 24 3.48 -1.07 10.77
N GLU A 25 3.43 -0.04 9.91
CA GLU A 25 3.83 1.33 10.27
C GLU A 25 2.98 1.87 11.43
N ALA A 26 1.65 1.73 11.37
CA ALA A 26 0.76 2.20 12.42
C ALA A 26 1.00 1.50 13.76
N VAL A 27 1.23 0.18 13.74
CA VAL A 27 1.60 -0.62 14.92
C VAL A 27 2.93 -0.12 15.49
N ALA A 28 3.97 0.02 14.65
CA ALA A 28 5.29 0.48 15.08
C ALA A 28 5.24 1.91 15.69
N ASN A 29 4.42 2.81 15.13
CA ASN A 29 4.19 4.13 15.71
C ASN A 29 3.51 4.04 17.10
N GLY A 30 2.56 3.12 17.27
CA GLY A 30 1.92 2.85 18.56
C GLY A 30 2.89 2.27 19.60
N GLU A 31 3.84 1.45 19.16
CA GLU A 31 4.93 0.88 19.98
C GLU A 31 6.08 1.88 20.23
N GLN A 32 6.02 3.09 19.67
CA GLN A 32 7.12 4.07 19.65
C GLN A 32 8.42 3.55 19.01
N ASP A 33 8.32 2.51 18.18
CA ASP A 33 9.42 1.97 17.39
C ASP A 33 9.54 2.75 16.07
N TYR A 34 10.13 3.93 16.16
CA TYR A 34 10.29 4.83 15.01
C TYR A 34 11.28 4.31 13.96
N SER A 35 12.19 3.40 14.35
CA SER A 35 13.08 2.73 13.41
C SER A 35 12.26 1.87 12.47
N ARG A 36 11.46 0.97 13.04
CA ARG A 36 10.62 0.05 12.29
C ARG A 36 9.51 0.76 11.50
N ALA A 37 8.96 1.85 12.04
CA ALA A 37 8.02 2.71 11.30
C ALA A 37 8.67 3.34 10.05
N THR A 38 9.94 3.72 10.14
CA THR A 38 10.69 4.27 9.00
C THR A 38 10.98 3.20 7.96
N ASP A 39 11.38 2.00 8.39
CA ASP A 39 11.57 0.87 7.48
C ASP A 39 10.29 0.54 6.70
N CYS A 40 9.15 0.52 7.38
CA CYS A 40 7.85 0.29 6.73
C CYS A 40 7.54 1.33 5.65
N ARG A 41 7.85 2.62 5.90
CA ARG A 41 7.69 3.69 4.90
C ARG A 41 8.61 3.53 3.69
N VAL A 42 9.86 3.15 3.92
CA VAL A 42 10.84 2.90 2.85
C VAL A 42 10.39 1.71 1.98
N LEU A 43 9.94 0.63 2.62
CA LEU A 43 9.48 -0.58 1.94
C LEU A 43 8.19 -0.32 1.14
N LEU A 44 7.27 0.46 1.68
CA LEU A 44 6.08 0.93 0.96
C LEU A 44 6.44 1.76 -0.28
N LYS A 45 7.40 2.68 -0.16
CA LYS A 45 7.86 3.51 -1.27
C LYS A 45 8.49 2.66 -2.37
N ARG A 46 9.43 1.77 -2.00
CA ARG A 46 10.09 0.86 -2.94
C ARG A 46 9.08 -0.04 -3.65
N HIS A 47 8.09 -0.55 -2.92
CA HIS A 47 7.06 -1.41 -3.51
C HIS A 47 6.21 -0.63 -4.53
N ARG A 48 5.80 0.61 -4.22
CA ARG A 48 5.06 1.47 -5.16
C ARG A 48 5.86 1.83 -6.42
N GLU A 49 7.16 2.03 -6.27
CA GLU A 49 8.08 2.27 -7.39
C GLU A 49 8.35 1.00 -8.20
N SER A 50 8.13 -0.18 -7.61
CA SER A 50 8.27 -1.47 -8.26
C SER A 50 7.02 -1.80 -9.09
N ALA A 51 7.22 -2.40 -10.26
CA ALA A 51 6.12 -2.86 -11.13
C ALA A 51 5.21 -3.89 -10.44
N GLU A 52 5.69 -4.54 -9.37
CA GLU A 52 4.92 -5.48 -8.54
C GLU A 52 3.67 -4.85 -7.90
N CYS A 53 3.71 -3.56 -7.54
CA CYS A 53 2.54 -2.85 -7.02
C CYS A 53 1.54 -2.49 -8.13
N GLN A 54 2.02 -2.33 -9.37
CA GLN A 54 1.20 -1.98 -10.54
C GLN A 54 0.57 -3.23 -11.19
N ALA A 55 1.09 -4.41 -10.89
CA ALA A 55 0.52 -5.70 -11.31
C ALA A 55 -0.69 -6.15 -10.45
N GLY A 56 -1.20 -5.29 -9.56
CA GLY A 56 -2.28 -5.58 -8.61
C GLY A 56 -3.69 -5.79 -9.19
N GLU A 57 -3.83 -6.14 -10.46
CA GLU A 57 -5.07 -6.62 -11.08
C GLU A 57 -4.85 -7.94 -11.86
N GLN A 58 -4.17 -8.92 -11.27
CA GLN A 58 -4.22 -10.30 -11.77
C GLN A 58 -4.45 -11.27 -10.62
N GLY A 59 -5.70 -11.72 -10.51
CA GLY A 59 -6.18 -12.74 -9.58
C GLY A 59 -7.68 -12.68 -9.42
#